data_AF-A0A9P3WEI5-F1
#
_entry.id   AF-A0A9P3WEI5-F1
#
_cell.length_a   1.000
_cell.length_b   1.000
_cell.length_c   1.000
_cell.angle_alpha   90.00
_cell.angle_beta   90.00
_cell.angle_gamma   90.00
#
_symmetry.space_group_name_H-M   'P 1'
#
loop_
_entity.id
_entity.type
_entity.pdbx_description
1 polymer ?
#
loop_
_entity_poly.entity_id
_entity_poly.type
_entity_poly.pdbx_seq_one_letter_code
_entity_poly.pdbx_strand_id
1 'polypeptide(L)'
;MRTFITATFVALLALSVGNTPGYSQMSKETLQNKSISQVNDFFPRIEGSFIGDPMPVYNDGVFNIFYLNDVRGGSDLGVHAIHLLSSANLYNYQNHSEVIPYVNDVNDPELLLGTGSIIKVGDTWHAWYTAHNENVFPVESIMHATSKDRFHWVKHPQDTILPGANYRGNDFRDPHVVWVDEKKEYWMLITTRSKGRGIIARYSSTDLKNWEDRGVFFDNDTITSNSNLECPTLVFFNGRWYLSFSDQWPLRLTQYRVADNPEGPWHKMDNYVVDGSGLYAGKLTIKDGRLFVFGWIPTKAGNSDSGNIDWAGNLVVHELTAGIKGQLNSIIPQELQKAIKDNRGPVQMIQPVKTLKTSTQFGLLQSTIYPALPRRGELSATVDIPSSGMVMSFGLKDDRVSDAMLNVVFNRSKGKVYFFNSPLASINQSNAESWVDVPLGEKINLRVLIQNSIAVFYINDKAAFSTRMYSMPENHWSISLPQHDSLHATLQFKEMI
;
A
#
# COMPACT_ATOMS: atom_id res chain seq x y z
N MET A 1 61.70 -7.48 63.71
CA MET A 1 60.62 -6.49 63.68
C MET A 1 60.74 -5.70 62.37
N ARG A 2 59.82 -5.97 61.42
CA ARG A 2 59.22 -5.04 60.41
C ARG A 2 60.16 -4.18 59.52
N THR A 3 60.02 -4.06 58.19
CA THR A 3 59.20 -4.70 57.14
C THR A 3 59.83 -4.23 55.81
N PHE A 4 59.91 -5.10 54.79
CA PHE A 4 60.25 -4.72 53.41
C PHE A 4 59.06 -3.96 52.78
N ILE A 5 59.32 -2.82 52.12
CA ILE A 5 58.33 -2.11 51.30
C ILE A 5 58.62 -2.44 49.83
N THR A 6 57.81 -3.34 49.28
CA THR A 6 57.68 -3.62 47.85
C THR A 6 56.93 -2.49 47.15
N ALA A 7 57.46 -2.05 46.01
CA ALA A 7 56.80 -1.12 45.09
C ALA A 7 55.63 -1.80 44.39
N THR A 8 54.46 -1.14 44.39
CA THR A 8 53.30 -1.56 43.59
C THR A 8 52.96 -0.44 42.61
N PHE A 9 53.23 -0.68 41.33
CA PHE A 9 52.65 0.08 40.23
C PHE A 9 51.15 -0.25 40.17
N VAL A 10 50.30 0.73 40.46
CA VAL A 10 48.86 0.62 40.21
C VAL A 10 48.59 1.17 38.82
N ALA A 11 48.34 0.28 37.87
CA ALA A 11 47.75 0.64 36.59
C ALA A 11 46.31 1.09 36.84
N LEU A 12 45.99 2.35 36.52
CA LEU A 12 44.60 2.79 36.36
C LEU A 12 44.04 2.10 35.11
N LEU A 13 43.28 1.02 35.29
CA LEU A 13 42.32 0.60 34.28
C LEU A 13 41.16 1.61 34.31
N ALA A 14 41.15 2.51 33.33
CA ALA A 14 39.93 3.22 32.98
C ALA A 14 38.93 2.17 32.45
N LEU A 15 37.89 1.88 33.24
CA LEU A 15 36.73 1.14 32.77
C LEU A 15 36.00 2.03 31.77
N SER A 16 36.33 1.89 30.48
CA SER A 16 35.43 2.29 29.41
C SER A 16 34.21 1.37 29.52
N VAL A 17 33.13 1.89 30.11
CA VAL A 17 31.82 1.26 30.03
C VAL A 17 31.45 1.29 28.54
N GLY A 18 31.66 0.16 27.87
CA GLY A 18 31.18 -0.01 26.51
C GLY A 18 29.67 0.14 26.55
N ASN A 19 29.13 1.17 25.90
CA ASN A 19 27.73 1.19 25.50
C ASN A 19 27.52 0.00 24.57
N THR A 20 27.16 -1.16 25.13
CA THR A 20 26.46 -2.18 24.37
C THR A 20 25.20 -1.50 23.85
N PRO A 21 24.97 -1.41 22.52
CA PRO A 21 23.70 -0.94 22.01
C PRO A 21 22.64 -1.84 22.63
N GLY A 22 21.82 -1.27 23.51
CA GLY A 22 20.70 -1.99 24.09
C GLY A 22 19.73 -2.24 22.96
N TYR A 23 19.80 -3.40 22.33
CA TYR A 23 18.74 -3.84 21.43
C TYR A 23 17.45 -3.89 22.26
N SER A 24 16.47 -3.10 21.85
CA SER A 24 15.12 -3.13 22.41
C SER A 24 14.59 -4.56 22.36
N GLN A 25 13.95 -5.00 23.46
CA GLN A 25 13.30 -6.30 23.50
C GLN A 25 12.19 -6.34 22.43
N MET A 26 12.06 -7.47 21.74
CA MET A 26 11.01 -7.65 20.73
C MET A 26 9.62 -7.53 21.36
N SER A 27 8.65 -7.04 20.59
CA SER A 27 7.25 -7.05 21.02
C SER A 27 6.74 -8.47 21.29
N LYS A 28 5.77 -8.62 22.20
CA LYS A 28 5.11 -9.92 22.39
C LYS A 28 4.29 -10.32 21.17
N GLU A 29 3.83 -9.34 20.41
CA GLU A 29 3.10 -9.51 19.15
C GLU A 29 3.94 -10.23 18.08
N THR A 30 5.26 -10.00 18.06
CA THR A 30 6.20 -10.66 17.15
C THR A 30 6.27 -12.18 17.34
N LEU A 31 6.01 -12.69 18.55
CA LEU A 31 6.17 -14.12 18.87
C LEU A 31 5.19 -15.01 18.12
N GLN A 32 4.02 -14.50 17.74
CA GLN A 32 2.98 -15.29 17.06
C GLN A 32 3.36 -15.63 15.62
N ASN A 33 4.14 -14.76 14.96
CA ASN A 33 4.32 -14.79 13.51
C ASN A 33 5.75 -15.19 13.09
N LYS A 34 6.68 -15.22 14.05
CA LYS A 34 8.10 -15.49 13.79
C LYS A 34 8.39 -16.88 13.22
N SER A 35 7.52 -17.85 13.44
CA SER A 35 7.67 -19.21 12.89
C SER A 35 7.42 -19.27 11.38
N ILE A 36 6.68 -18.30 10.83
CA ILE A 36 6.36 -18.22 9.41
C ILE A 36 7.49 -17.48 8.72
N SER A 37 8.47 -18.21 8.18
CA SER A 37 9.63 -17.61 7.52
C SER A 37 9.40 -17.28 6.04
N GLN A 38 8.37 -17.87 5.41
CA GLN A 38 8.09 -17.67 3.99
C GLN A 38 6.59 -17.55 3.73
N VAL A 39 6.23 -16.71 2.77
CA VAL A 39 4.85 -16.57 2.27
C VAL A 39 4.87 -16.45 0.75
N ASN A 40 4.01 -17.23 0.09
CA ASN A 40 3.90 -17.28 -1.36
C ASN A 40 2.50 -16.81 -1.74
N ASP A 41 2.36 -15.56 -2.19
CA ASP A 41 1.07 -14.91 -2.40
C ASP A 41 1.18 -13.75 -3.40
N PHE A 42 0.09 -13.44 -4.11
CA PHE A 42 -0.03 -12.17 -4.82
C PHE A 42 -0.14 -11.00 -3.85
N PHE A 43 -0.88 -11.21 -2.76
CA PHE A 43 -1.16 -10.20 -1.75
C PHE A 43 -0.74 -10.72 -0.37
N PRO A 44 0.56 -10.78 -0.07
CA PRO A 44 1.03 -11.41 1.15
C PRO A 44 0.52 -10.67 2.38
N ARG A 45 0.27 -11.47 3.42
CA ARG A 45 0.25 -11.06 4.82
C ARG A 45 0.77 -12.23 5.64
N ILE A 46 1.27 -11.98 6.85
CA ILE A 46 1.64 -13.07 7.75
C ILE A 46 0.41 -13.47 8.54
N GLU A 47 0.13 -14.77 8.63
CA GLU A 47 -0.98 -15.26 9.46
C GLU A 47 -0.79 -14.78 10.91
N GLY A 48 -1.86 -14.29 11.54
CA GLY A 48 -1.82 -13.63 12.85
C GLY A 48 -1.62 -12.10 12.80
N SER A 49 -1.20 -11.53 11.66
CA SER A 49 -1.11 -10.08 11.49
C SER A 49 -1.63 -9.58 10.14
N PHE A 50 -1.62 -8.26 9.98
CA PHE A 50 -1.96 -7.57 8.75
C PHE A 50 -0.86 -6.58 8.36
N ILE A 51 -0.76 -6.33 7.06
CA ILE A 51 0.16 -5.36 6.48
C ILE A 51 -0.50 -3.98 6.52
N GLY A 52 0.05 -3.07 7.32
CA GLY A 52 -0.24 -1.64 7.25
C GLY A 52 0.63 -0.94 6.21
N ASP A 53 0.95 0.33 6.46
CA ASP A 53 1.65 1.18 5.50
C ASP A 53 3.04 0.62 5.12
N PRO A 54 3.30 0.34 3.83
CA PRO A 54 4.59 -0.16 3.36
C PRO A 54 5.58 0.98 3.09
N MET A 55 6.85 0.67 3.29
CA MET A 55 8.01 1.55 3.10
C MET A 55 9.05 0.83 2.23
N PRO A 56 8.81 0.71 0.92
CA PRO A 56 9.58 -0.15 0.02
C PRO A 56 10.93 0.48 -0.40
N VAL A 57 11.98 -0.34 -0.44
CA VAL A 57 13.28 -0.01 -1.04
C VAL A 57 13.78 -1.16 -1.90
N TYR A 58 14.18 -0.87 -3.14
CA TYR A 58 14.87 -1.83 -3.98
C TYR A 58 16.39 -1.73 -3.80
N ASN A 59 17.06 -2.84 -3.54
CA ASN A 59 18.52 -2.90 -3.41
C ASN A 59 19.02 -4.32 -3.72
N ASP A 60 20.09 -4.44 -4.50
CA ASP A 60 20.80 -5.69 -4.80
C ASP A 60 19.87 -6.84 -5.27
N GLY A 61 18.98 -6.56 -6.23
CA GLY A 61 18.10 -7.59 -6.80
C GLY A 61 16.80 -7.82 -6.04
N VAL A 62 16.61 -7.21 -4.86
CA VAL A 62 15.53 -7.55 -3.93
C VAL A 62 14.75 -6.31 -3.51
N PHE A 63 13.42 -6.41 -3.50
CA PHE A 63 12.56 -5.46 -2.79
C PHE A 63 12.60 -5.77 -1.30
N ASN A 64 13.02 -4.79 -0.49
CA ASN A 64 12.91 -4.78 0.96
C ASN A 64 11.69 -3.96 1.31
N ILE A 65 10.66 -4.62 1.83
CA ILE A 65 9.33 -4.05 2.05
C ILE A 65 9.15 -3.99 3.55
N PHE A 66 9.64 -2.89 4.13
CA PHE A 66 9.35 -2.57 5.52
C PHE A 66 7.87 -2.18 5.62
N TYR A 67 7.22 -2.47 6.73
CA TYR A 67 5.80 -2.14 6.90
C TYR A 67 5.43 -2.04 8.37
N LEU A 68 4.40 -1.25 8.66
CA LEU A 68 3.77 -1.25 9.99
C LEU A 68 2.96 -2.53 10.17
N ASN A 69 3.33 -3.36 11.15
CA ASN A 69 2.65 -4.62 11.41
C ASN A 69 1.45 -4.41 12.33
N ASP A 70 0.26 -4.79 11.87
CA ASP A 70 -0.99 -4.68 12.64
C ASP A 70 -1.32 -6.03 13.28
N VAL A 71 -1.34 -6.09 14.62
CA VAL A 71 -1.87 -7.24 15.37
C VAL A 71 -3.11 -6.80 16.12
N ARG A 72 -4.23 -7.47 15.83
CA ARG A 72 -5.53 -7.11 16.41
C ARG A 72 -5.77 -7.93 17.66
N GLY A 73 -6.05 -7.23 18.77
CA GLY A 73 -6.22 -7.88 20.08
C GLY A 73 -4.90 -8.31 20.71
N GLY A 74 -3.81 -7.62 20.39
CA GLY A 74 -2.53 -7.75 21.10
C GLY A 74 -2.65 -7.38 22.59
N SER A 75 -1.66 -7.81 23.36
CA SER A 75 -1.61 -7.61 24.83
C SER A 75 -0.61 -6.55 25.27
N ASP A 76 0.19 -6.02 24.34
CA ASP A 76 1.07 -4.89 24.61
C ASP A 76 0.27 -3.58 24.51
N LEU A 77 0.81 -2.51 25.13
CA LEU A 77 0.26 -1.17 25.03
C LEU A 77 0.63 -0.53 23.69
N GLY A 78 1.87 -0.78 23.26
CA GLY A 78 2.37 -0.29 21.98
C GLY A 78 1.94 -1.16 20.82
N VAL A 79 1.92 -0.57 19.62
CA VAL A 79 1.48 -1.23 18.39
C VAL A 79 2.31 -0.77 17.19
N HIS A 80 2.13 -1.44 16.05
CA HIS A 80 2.67 -1.04 14.75
C HIS A 80 4.20 -1.12 14.64
N ALA A 81 4.82 -2.07 15.35
CA ALA A 81 6.24 -2.37 15.15
C ALA A 81 6.56 -2.54 13.65
N ILE A 82 7.74 -2.05 13.22
CA ILE A 82 8.14 -2.12 11.83
C ILE A 82 8.68 -3.51 11.55
N HIS A 83 8.05 -4.22 10.64
CA HIS A 83 8.43 -5.53 10.15
C HIS A 83 9.02 -5.44 8.74
N LEU A 84 9.67 -6.52 8.29
CA LEU A 84 10.28 -6.60 6.96
C LEU A 84 9.89 -7.88 6.21
N LEU A 85 9.32 -7.71 5.01
CA LEU A 85 9.29 -8.74 3.97
C LEU A 85 10.36 -8.45 2.91
N SER A 86 10.90 -9.50 2.29
CA SER A 86 11.76 -9.32 1.12
C SER A 86 11.38 -10.25 -0.02
N SER A 87 11.38 -9.73 -1.25
CA SER A 87 11.09 -10.54 -2.45
C SER A 87 11.83 -10.05 -3.68
N ALA A 88 12.28 -10.97 -4.53
CA ALA A 88 12.83 -10.66 -5.84
C ALA A 88 11.79 -10.71 -6.97
N ASN A 89 10.65 -11.39 -6.74
CA ASN A 89 9.66 -11.68 -7.78
C ASN A 89 8.22 -11.28 -7.41
N LEU A 90 8.02 -10.64 -6.25
CA LEU A 90 6.73 -10.17 -5.75
C LEU A 90 5.67 -11.28 -5.61
N TYR A 91 6.10 -12.54 -5.52
CA TYR A 91 5.24 -13.70 -5.22
C TYR A 91 5.79 -14.51 -4.06
N ASN A 92 7.09 -14.83 -4.09
CA ASN A 92 7.78 -15.53 -3.02
C ASN A 92 8.42 -14.50 -2.11
N TYR A 93 7.95 -14.40 -0.87
CA TYR A 93 8.43 -13.46 0.12
C TYR A 93 9.12 -14.22 1.26
N GLN A 94 10.29 -13.73 1.64
CA GLN A 94 10.93 -14.08 2.89
C GLN A 94 10.40 -13.13 3.97
N ASN A 95 9.86 -13.69 5.06
CA ASN A 95 9.47 -12.94 6.24
C ASN A 95 10.65 -12.84 7.19
N HIS A 96 11.06 -11.61 7.51
CA HIS A 96 12.09 -11.31 8.50
C HIS A 96 11.50 -10.86 9.84
N SER A 97 10.16 -10.75 9.91
CA SER A 97 9.41 -10.31 11.09
C SER A 97 9.85 -8.90 11.54
N GLU A 98 9.74 -8.62 12.84
CA GLU A 98 10.08 -7.34 13.44
C GLU A 98 11.56 -6.98 13.28
N VAL A 99 11.82 -5.74 12.87
CA VAL A 99 13.16 -5.16 12.73
C VAL A 99 13.32 -3.85 13.51
N ILE A 100 12.24 -3.09 13.73
CA ILE A 100 12.24 -1.91 14.63
C ILE A 100 11.01 -2.00 15.54
N PRO A 101 11.19 -2.30 16.84
CA PRO A 101 10.09 -2.40 17.79
C PRO A 101 9.65 -1.03 18.31
N TYR A 102 8.40 -0.92 18.74
CA TYR A 102 7.93 0.18 19.60
C TYR A 102 8.52 0.08 21.02
N VAL A 103 8.31 1.10 21.84
CA VAL A 103 8.60 1.05 23.29
C VAL A 103 7.30 0.83 24.05
N ASN A 104 7.22 -0.27 24.80
CA ASN A 104 6.00 -0.65 25.53
C ASN A 104 5.85 0.12 26.86
N ASP A 105 5.90 1.45 26.80
CA ASP A 105 5.74 2.37 27.94
C ASP A 105 4.76 3.48 27.55
N VAL A 106 3.73 3.66 28.36
CA VAL A 106 2.66 4.64 28.14
C VAL A 106 3.17 6.08 28.01
N ASN A 107 4.34 6.40 28.55
CA ASN A 107 4.93 7.74 28.51
C ASN A 107 6.03 7.90 27.45
N ASP A 108 6.36 6.85 26.68
CA ASP A 108 7.39 6.93 25.66
C ASP A 108 6.78 7.40 24.33
N PRO A 109 7.40 8.37 23.61
CA PRO A 109 6.87 8.83 22.32
C PRO A 109 6.74 7.70 21.29
N GLU A 110 7.54 6.64 21.40
CA GLU A 110 7.53 5.48 20.50
C GLU A 110 6.54 4.39 20.93
N LEU A 111 5.49 4.73 21.70
CA LEU A 111 4.43 3.79 22.05
C LEU A 111 3.76 3.22 20.79
N LEU A 112 3.54 4.06 19.77
CA LEU A 112 3.08 3.65 18.45
C LEU A 112 4.09 4.11 17.40
N LEU A 113 4.55 3.19 16.55
CA LEU A 113 5.37 3.56 15.40
C LEU A 113 4.48 3.84 14.19
N GLY A 114 4.65 5.01 13.59
CA GLY A 114 3.99 5.40 12.35
C GLY A 114 4.93 5.33 11.15
N THR A 115 4.35 5.55 9.98
CA THR A 115 4.99 5.36 8.68
C THR A 115 6.19 6.28 8.52
N GLY A 116 7.10 5.89 7.62
CA GLY A 116 8.26 6.68 7.25
C GLY A 116 8.91 6.22 5.96
N SER A 117 10.24 6.22 5.91
CA SER A 117 11.02 5.81 4.75
C SER A 117 12.37 5.24 5.14
N ILE A 118 12.89 4.39 4.27
CA ILE A 118 14.21 3.81 4.38
C ILE A 118 15.06 4.32 3.21
N ILE A 119 16.30 4.73 3.49
CA ILE A 119 17.29 5.10 2.48
C ILE A 119 18.64 4.45 2.83
N LYS A 120 19.37 3.99 1.81
CA LYS A 120 20.73 3.46 1.97
C LYS A 120 21.74 4.49 1.45
N VAL A 121 22.71 4.85 2.29
CA VAL A 121 23.81 5.77 1.94
C VAL A 121 25.13 5.09 2.29
N GLY A 122 25.93 4.81 1.26
CA GLY A 122 27.09 3.92 1.39
C GLY A 122 26.67 2.55 1.96
N ASP A 123 27.33 2.14 3.04
CA ASP A 123 27.05 0.88 3.74
C ASP A 123 26.05 1.02 4.90
N THR A 124 25.35 2.15 5.01
CA THR A 124 24.43 2.43 6.12
C THR A 124 23.00 2.57 5.61
N TRP A 125 22.08 1.87 6.25
CA TRP A 125 20.65 2.06 6.11
C TRP A 125 20.17 3.06 7.15
N HIS A 126 19.31 3.98 6.74
CA HIS A 126 18.67 4.97 7.59
C HIS A 126 17.16 4.76 7.51
N ALA A 127 16.52 4.65 8.67
CA ALA A 127 15.08 4.63 8.84
C ALA A 127 14.67 5.95 9.48
N TRP A 128 13.90 6.75 8.76
CA TRP A 128 13.19 7.88 9.34
C TRP A 128 11.74 7.47 9.47
N TYR A 129 11.16 7.59 10.65
CA TYR A 129 9.82 7.10 10.94
C TYR A 129 9.11 8.00 11.94
N THR A 130 7.81 7.81 12.10
CA THR A 130 7.02 8.60 13.04
C THR A 130 6.96 7.89 14.38
N ALA A 131 7.14 8.63 15.47
CA ALA A 131 6.76 8.20 16.80
C ALA A 131 5.45 8.88 17.17
N HIS A 132 4.49 8.12 17.68
CA HIS A 132 3.15 8.59 18.02
C HIS A 132 2.76 8.16 19.44
N ASN A 133 2.33 9.12 20.27
CA ASN A 133 1.73 8.83 21.58
C ASN A 133 0.81 9.97 22.03
N GLU A 134 -0.48 9.68 22.21
CA GLU A 134 -1.47 10.67 22.70
C GLU A 134 -1.23 11.14 24.15
N ASN A 135 -0.43 10.41 24.93
CA ASN A 135 -0.06 10.77 26.31
C ASN A 135 1.14 11.72 26.40
N VAL A 136 1.82 11.97 25.28
CA VAL A 136 3.01 12.82 25.21
C VAL A 136 2.73 14.00 24.26
N PHE A 137 3.34 15.15 24.54
CA PHE A 137 3.26 16.31 23.64
C PHE A 137 4.66 16.75 23.20
N PRO A 138 4.91 16.95 21.89
CA PRO A 138 4.02 16.71 20.75
C PRO A 138 3.56 15.25 20.61
N VAL A 139 2.34 15.03 20.09
CA VAL A 139 1.78 13.67 19.92
C VAL A 139 2.55 12.92 18.83
N GLU A 140 3.00 13.62 17.80
CA GLU A 140 3.78 13.05 16.70
C GLU A 140 5.15 13.74 16.59
N SER A 141 6.18 12.93 16.37
CA SER A 141 7.55 13.39 16.10
C SER A 141 8.24 12.47 15.10
N ILE A 142 9.28 12.98 14.45
CA ILE A 142 10.06 12.21 13.47
C ILE A 142 11.32 11.70 14.15
N MET A 143 11.53 10.39 14.12
CA MET A 143 12.67 9.71 14.74
C MET A 143 13.53 8.99 13.70
N HIS A 144 14.74 8.62 14.12
CA HIS A 144 15.77 8.07 13.26
C HIS A 144 16.36 6.79 13.86
N ALA A 145 16.59 5.79 13.01
CA ALA A 145 17.40 4.63 13.34
C ALA A 145 18.35 4.29 12.19
N THR A 146 19.48 3.65 12.50
CA THR A 146 20.43 3.16 11.49
C THR A 146 20.68 1.68 11.58
N SER A 147 20.97 1.03 10.45
CA SER A 147 21.37 -0.36 10.38
C SER A 147 22.51 -0.57 9.39
N LYS A 148 23.33 -1.61 9.60
CA LYS A 148 24.33 -2.08 8.61
C LYS A 148 23.82 -3.22 7.75
N ASP A 149 22.80 -3.93 8.22
CA ASP A 149 22.35 -5.18 7.65
C ASP A 149 20.84 -5.22 7.41
N ARG A 150 20.13 -4.08 7.54
CA ARG A 150 18.67 -3.88 7.42
C ARG A 150 17.80 -4.66 8.42
N PHE A 151 18.39 -5.50 9.27
CA PHE A 151 17.66 -6.33 10.25
C PHE A 151 17.83 -5.80 11.66
N HIS A 152 19.05 -5.40 12.02
CA HIS A 152 19.39 -4.92 13.35
C HIS A 152 19.55 -3.40 13.33
N TRP A 153 18.65 -2.70 14.02
CA TRP A 153 18.57 -1.25 14.01
C TRP A 153 19.01 -0.65 15.35
N VAL A 154 19.75 0.46 15.27
CA VAL A 154 20.14 1.30 16.40
C VAL A 154 19.35 2.60 16.31
N LYS A 155 18.50 2.86 17.29
CA LYS A 155 17.70 4.10 17.37
C LYS A 155 18.55 5.27 17.87
N HIS A 156 18.24 6.47 17.37
CA HIS A 156 18.94 7.71 17.63
C HIS A 156 17.97 8.79 18.15
N PRO A 157 17.51 8.69 19.41
CA PRO A 157 16.54 9.65 19.95
C PRO A 157 17.05 11.10 19.96
N GLN A 158 18.38 11.31 19.96
CA GLN A 158 18.99 12.64 19.84
C GLN A 158 18.79 13.29 18.46
N ASP A 159 18.42 12.51 17.43
CA ASP A 159 18.17 12.99 16.07
C ASP A 159 16.67 13.34 15.85
N THR A 160 15.85 13.32 16.91
CA THR A 160 14.41 13.55 16.83
C THR A 160 14.10 14.96 16.31
N ILE A 161 13.23 15.04 15.29
CA ILE A 161 12.71 16.30 14.75
C ILE A 161 11.30 16.51 15.29
N LEU A 162 11.12 17.62 16.00
CA LEU A 162 9.83 18.05 16.52
C LEU A 162 9.15 19.02 15.54
N PRO A 163 7.81 19.08 15.53
CA PRO A 163 7.07 20.05 14.73
C PRO A 163 7.47 21.49 15.08
N GLY A 164 7.86 22.26 14.07
CA GLY A 164 8.09 23.69 14.19
C GLY A 164 6.81 24.47 14.53
N ALA A 165 6.96 25.73 14.98
CA ALA A 165 5.84 26.55 15.47
C ALA A 165 4.71 26.80 14.45
N ASN A 166 4.99 26.64 13.16
CA ASN A 166 4.01 26.80 12.07
C ASN A 166 3.23 25.51 11.76
N TYR A 167 3.60 24.40 12.40
CA TYR A 167 3.06 23.07 12.18
C TYR A 167 2.27 22.59 13.40
N ARG A 168 1.37 21.65 13.17
CA ARG A 168 0.50 21.14 14.24
C ARG A 168 1.18 19.99 14.97
N GLY A 169 1.33 20.11 16.29
CA GLY A 169 1.95 19.08 17.14
C GLY A 169 1.27 17.71 17.15
N ASN A 170 0.02 17.64 16.68
CA ASN A 170 -0.77 16.41 16.58
C ASN A 170 -0.77 15.81 15.17
N ASP A 171 -0.21 16.50 14.18
CA ASP A 171 -0.12 16.03 12.80
C ASP A 171 1.29 16.37 12.30
N PHE A 172 2.26 15.46 12.47
CA PHE A 172 3.65 15.64 12.04
C PHE A 172 4.32 14.27 11.83
N ARG A 173 4.07 13.68 10.66
CA ARG A 173 4.35 12.26 10.40
C ARG A 173 4.75 11.93 8.96
N ASP A 174 4.99 10.65 8.72
CA ASP A 174 5.26 10.01 7.43
C ASP A 174 6.49 10.57 6.69
N PRO A 175 7.66 10.65 7.33
CA PRO A 175 8.85 11.25 6.73
C PRO A 175 9.30 10.44 5.50
N HIS A 176 9.49 11.13 4.37
CA HIS A 176 10.08 10.56 3.16
C HIS A 176 11.39 11.23 2.80
N VAL A 177 12.49 10.49 2.92
CA VAL A 177 13.84 10.97 2.61
C VAL A 177 14.28 10.54 1.22
N VAL A 178 14.76 11.50 0.43
CA VAL A 178 15.27 11.27 -0.92
C VAL A 178 16.47 12.18 -1.21
N TRP A 179 17.45 11.67 -1.96
CA TRP A 179 18.53 12.49 -2.51
C TRP A 179 18.08 13.21 -3.77
N VAL A 180 18.28 14.53 -3.83
CA VAL A 180 17.93 15.35 -5.00
C VAL A 180 19.20 15.80 -5.72
N ASP A 181 19.56 15.08 -6.78
CA ASP A 181 20.82 15.27 -7.51
C ASP A 181 21.05 16.68 -8.04
N GLU A 182 19.99 17.36 -8.48
CA GLU A 182 20.06 18.72 -9.03
C GLU A 182 20.36 19.77 -7.95
N LYS A 183 20.07 19.44 -6.68
CA LYS A 183 20.21 20.33 -5.53
C LYS A 183 21.39 19.94 -4.63
N LYS A 184 21.93 18.74 -4.82
CA LYS A 184 23.07 18.20 -4.04
C LYS A 184 22.78 18.15 -2.54
N GLU A 185 21.54 17.81 -2.19
CA GLU A 185 21.10 17.65 -0.81
C GLU A 185 20.02 16.57 -0.71
N TYR A 186 19.85 16.04 0.49
CA TYR A 186 18.73 15.20 0.88
C TYR A 186 17.54 16.07 1.24
N TRP A 187 16.36 15.67 0.78
CA TRP A 187 15.10 16.24 1.20
C TRP A 187 14.33 15.25 2.05
N MET A 188 13.67 15.75 3.09
CA MET A 188 12.68 15.02 3.88
C MET A 188 11.32 15.69 3.69
N LEU A 189 10.35 14.94 3.21
CA LEU A 189 8.96 15.38 3.13
C LEU A 189 8.20 14.89 4.37
N ILE A 190 7.38 15.75 4.99
CA ILE A 190 6.63 15.42 6.21
C ILE A 190 5.17 15.83 6.02
N THR A 191 4.25 14.91 6.29
CA THR A 191 2.81 15.19 6.40
C THR A 191 2.55 16.01 7.64
N THR A 192 1.95 17.19 7.49
CA THR A 192 1.54 18.00 8.64
C THR A 192 0.38 18.93 8.28
N ARG A 193 0.01 19.80 9.22
CA ARG A 193 -0.95 20.88 8.99
C ARG A 193 -0.33 22.22 9.28
N SER A 194 -0.68 23.20 8.45
CA SER A 194 -0.40 24.61 8.72
C SER A 194 -1.64 25.44 8.46
N LYS A 195 -1.97 26.37 9.37
CA LYS A 195 -3.16 27.25 9.28
C LYS A 195 -4.47 26.48 8.99
N GLY A 196 -4.62 25.30 9.61
CA GLY A 196 -5.81 24.45 9.46
C GLY A 196 -5.90 23.66 8.14
N ARG A 197 -4.91 23.78 7.26
CA ARG A 197 -4.83 23.05 5.98
C ARG A 197 -3.85 21.88 6.10
N GLY A 198 -4.14 20.77 5.46
CA GLY A 198 -3.17 19.70 5.26
C GLY A 198 -2.11 20.14 4.28
N ILE A 199 -0.84 19.90 4.59
CA ILE A 199 0.29 20.26 3.74
C ILE A 199 1.36 19.18 3.83
N ILE A 200 2.28 19.20 2.87
CA ILE A 200 3.55 18.50 2.98
C ILE A 200 4.63 19.55 3.21
N ALA A 201 5.35 19.45 4.32
CA ALA A 201 6.52 20.27 4.62
C ALA A 201 7.77 19.64 4.01
N ARG A 202 8.78 20.45 3.68
CA ARG A 202 10.10 19.97 3.25
C ARG A 202 11.16 20.43 4.25
N TYR A 203 12.05 19.51 4.59
CA TYR A 203 13.32 19.79 5.23
C TYR A 203 14.46 19.42 4.28
N SER A 204 15.60 20.09 4.39
CA SER A 204 16.82 19.78 3.62
C SER A 204 18.00 19.47 4.52
N SER A 205 18.87 18.55 4.10
CA SER A 205 20.11 18.20 4.79
C SER A 205 21.20 17.80 3.79
N THR A 206 22.46 18.08 4.08
CA THR A 206 23.59 17.59 3.27
C THR A 206 24.27 16.35 3.88
N ASP A 207 23.91 15.99 5.12
CA ASP A 207 24.60 14.96 5.91
C ASP A 207 23.65 13.97 6.60
N LEU A 208 22.34 14.06 6.34
CA LEU A 208 21.26 13.30 6.99
C LEU A 208 21.15 13.51 8.51
N LYS A 209 21.82 14.52 9.07
CA LYS A 209 21.82 14.78 10.51
C LYS A 209 21.29 16.15 10.84
N ASN A 210 21.81 17.16 10.16
CA ASN A 210 21.40 18.55 10.33
C ASN A 210 20.32 18.87 9.31
N TRP A 211 19.09 19.03 9.78
CA TRP A 211 17.92 19.30 8.95
C TRP A 211 17.46 20.75 9.11
N GLU A 212 17.27 21.43 7.99
CA GLU A 212 16.74 22.80 7.93
C GLU A 212 15.30 22.79 7.38
N ASP A 213 14.35 23.39 8.11
CA ASP A 213 12.97 23.57 7.66
C ASP A 213 12.91 24.53 6.47
N ARG A 214 12.39 24.05 5.33
CA ARG A 214 12.22 24.83 4.10
C ARG A 214 10.77 25.26 3.87
N GLY A 215 9.89 25.06 4.85
CA GLY A 215 8.50 25.47 4.79
C GLY A 215 7.59 24.49 4.02
N VAL A 216 6.46 25.02 3.56
CA VAL A 216 5.45 24.27 2.80
C VAL A 216 6.00 23.92 1.41
N PHE A 217 6.07 22.62 1.13
CA PHE A 217 6.46 22.08 -0.16
C PHE A 217 5.27 21.87 -1.09
N PHE A 218 4.16 21.40 -0.53
CA PHE A 218 2.92 21.18 -1.26
C PHE A 218 1.72 21.52 -0.39
N ASP A 219 0.82 22.34 -0.92
CA ASP A 219 -0.45 22.70 -0.28
C ASP A 219 -1.56 21.82 -0.85
N ASN A 220 -2.45 21.33 0.02
CA ASN A 220 -3.49 20.38 -0.35
C ASN A 220 -4.47 20.94 -1.40
N ASP A 221 -4.45 20.33 -2.58
CA ASP A 221 -5.30 20.59 -3.75
C ASP A 221 -6.39 19.51 -3.96
N THR A 222 -6.63 18.67 -2.94
CA THR A 222 -7.66 17.64 -2.98
C THR A 222 -9.06 18.23 -2.72
N ILE A 223 -10.07 17.36 -2.66
CA ILE A 223 -11.48 17.78 -2.47
C ILE A 223 -11.67 18.57 -1.19
N THR A 224 -10.91 18.25 -0.14
CA THR A 224 -10.96 18.97 1.14
C THR A 224 -9.58 19.52 1.45
N SER A 225 -9.52 20.78 1.89
CA SER A 225 -8.24 21.43 2.17
C SER A 225 -7.61 21.02 3.51
N ASN A 226 -8.38 20.39 4.40
CA ASN A 226 -7.96 20.06 5.77
C ASN A 226 -7.57 18.59 5.95
N SER A 227 -7.72 17.75 4.93
CA SER A 227 -7.29 16.35 4.98
C SER A 227 -5.77 16.24 5.03
N ASN A 228 -5.26 15.28 5.78
CA ASN A 228 -3.84 14.98 5.77
C ASN A 228 -3.46 14.32 4.43
N LEU A 229 -2.24 14.59 3.98
CA LEU A 229 -1.65 14.06 2.75
C LEU A 229 -0.63 12.99 3.11
N GLU A 230 -1.13 11.85 3.58
CA GLU A 230 -0.36 10.81 4.24
C GLU A 230 0.63 10.11 3.29
N CYS A 231 1.70 9.55 3.86
CA CYS A 231 2.71 8.75 3.14
C CYS A 231 3.30 9.43 1.88
N PRO A 232 3.74 10.70 1.95
CA PRO A 232 4.29 11.38 0.80
C PRO A 232 5.48 10.59 0.24
N THR A 233 5.63 10.57 -1.07
CA THR A 233 6.80 9.99 -1.75
C THR A 233 7.19 10.87 -2.92
N LEU A 234 8.47 11.21 -3.02
CA LEU A 234 9.04 11.97 -4.13
C LEU A 234 10.03 11.09 -4.90
N VAL A 235 9.83 10.96 -6.22
CA VAL A 235 10.72 10.20 -7.11
C VAL A 235 10.91 10.91 -8.44
N PHE A 236 12.09 10.76 -9.04
CA PHE A 236 12.34 11.12 -10.43
C PHE A 236 12.21 9.88 -11.30
N PHE A 237 11.37 9.95 -12.34
CA PHE A 237 11.07 8.83 -13.22
C PHE A 237 10.77 9.34 -14.64
N ASN A 238 11.38 8.73 -15.65
CA ASN A 238 11.16 9.06 -17.07
C ASN A 238 11.22 10.57 -17.38
N GLY A 239 12.20 11.28 -16.81
CA GLY A 239 12.44 12.70 -17.10
C GLY A 239 11.52 13.67 -16.35
N ARG A 240 10.72 13.19 -15.38
CA ARG A 240 9.79 14.01 -14.60
C ARG A 240 9.85 13.65 -13.12
N TRP A 241 9.46 14.61 -12.29
CA TRP A 241 9.27 14.42 -10.86
C TRP A 241 7.83 14.03 -10.55
N TYR A 242 7.67 13.08 -9.64
CA TYR A 242 6.39 12.58 -9.16
C TYR A 242 6.31 12.74 -7.64
N LEU A 243 5.28 13.46 -7.19
CA LEU A 243 4.90 13.55 -5.78
C LEU A 243 3.64 12.70 -5.58
N SER A 244 3.75 11.59 -4.84
CA SER A 244 2.64 10.75 -4.42
C SER A 244 2.27 11.03 -2.97
N PHE A 245 0.99 10.88 -2.62
CA PHE A 245 0.46 10.94 -1.25
C PHE A 245 -0.91 10.27 -1.20
N SER A 246 -1.40 9.94 0.00
CA SER A 246 -2.73 9.38 0.22
C SER A 246 -3.62 10.38 0.94
N ASP A 247 -4.78 10.74 0.38
CA ASP A 247 -5.71 11.64 1.05
C ASP A 247 -6.51 10.89 2.12
N GLN A 248 -6.49 11.39 3.35
CA GLN A 248 -7.14 10.72 4.50
C GLN A 248 -8.67 10.66 4.39
N TRP A 249 -9.27 11.64 3.73
CA TRP A 249 -10.72 11.77 3.53
C TRP A 249 -11.05 12.81 2.45
N PRO A 250 -12.26 12.76 1.86
CA PRO A 250 -13.33 11.78 2.11
C PRO A 250 -13.18 10.49 1.31
N LEU A 251 -12.27 10.43 0.35
CA LEU A 251 -12.25 9.35 -0.64
C LEU A 251 -11.22 8.26 -0.39
N ARG A 252 -10.17 8.56 0.39
CA ARG A 252 -9.15 7.57 0.76
C ARG A 252 -8.44 7.03 -0.49
N LEU A 253 -7.78 7.90 -1.25
CA LEU A 253 -7.10 7.55 -2.51
C LEU A 253 -5.59 7.81 -2.41
N THR A 254 -4.80 6.89 -2.94
CA THR A 254 -3.40 7.21 -3.27
C THR A 254 -3.35 7.95 -4.60
N GLN A 255 -2.88 9.19 -4.55
CA GLN A 255 -2.84 10.14 -5.66
C GLN A 255 -1.40 10.56 -5.98
N TYR A 256 -1.19 11.15 -7.16
CA TYR A 256 0.08 11.75 -7.52
C TYR A 256 -0.05 13.08 -8.27
N ARG A 257 1.04 13.86 -8.27
CA ARG A 257 1.25 15.07 -9.08
C ARG A 257 2.56 14.97 -9.84
N VAL A 258 2.64 15.66 -10.96
CA VAL A 258 3.79 15.62 -11.88
C VAL A 258 4.41 17.00 -12.02
N ALA A 259 5.74 17.08 -12.08
CA ALA A 259 6.46 18.32 -12.32
C ALA A 259 7.71 18.09 -13.18
N ASP A 260 8.19 19.15 -13.84
CA ASP A 260 9.48 19.13 -14.56
C ASP A 260 10.67 19.40 -13.61
N ASN A 261 10.43 20.08 -12.48
CA ASN A 261 11.44 20.36 -11.45
C ASN A 261 11.03 19.73 -10.11
N PRO A 262 11.98 19.40 -9.21
CA PRO A 262 11.68 18.76 -7.94
C PRO A 262 10.86 19.66 -7.00
N GLU A 263 10.87 20.97 -7.22
CA GLU A 263 10.11 21.96 -6.43
C GLU A 263 8.74 22.29 -7.04
N GLY A 264 8.36 21.65 -8.14
CA GLY A 264 7.16 22.00 -8.91
C GLY A 264 7.44 23.00 -10.06
N PRO A 265 6.40 23.66 -10.60
CA PRO A 265 5.01 23.59 -10.16
C PRO A 265 4.42 22.19 -10.36
N TRP A 266 3.58 21.78 -9.39
CA TRP A 266 2.94 20.47 -9.38
C TRP A 266 1.65 20.48 -10.20
N HIS A 267 1.52 19.53 -11.12
CA HIS A 267 0.36 19.40 -11.99
C HIS A 267 -0.46 18.15 -11.63
N LYS A 268 -1.77 18.34 -11.48
CA LYS A 268 -2.75 17.25 -11.34
C LYS A 268 -3.15 16.75 -12.73
N MET A 269 -2.86 15.48 -13.01
CA MET A 269 -3.24 14.82 -14.26
C MET A 269 -4.72 14.44 -14.28
N ASP A 270 -5.29 14.17 -15.45
CA ASP A 270 -6.68 13.67 -15.55
C ASP A 270 -6.85 12.32 -14.83
N ASN A 271 -5.90 11.40 -15.02
CA ASN A 271 -5.79 10.17 -14.23
C ASN A 271 -4.75 10.36 -13.11
N TYR A 272 -5.15 10.97 -11.99
CA TYR A 272 -4.24 11.31 -10.89
C TYR A 272 -4.13 10.24 -9.79
N VAL A 273 -4.74 9.06 -9.97
CA VAL A 273 -4.73 7.95 -9.02
C VAL A 273 -3.95 6.76 -9.57
N VAL A 274 -3.45 5.89 -8.69
CA VAL A 274 -2.80 4.62 -9.07
C VAL A 274 -3.74 3.41 -8.97
N ASP A 275 -4.84 3.56 -8.24
CA ASP A 275 -5.92 2.58 -8.03
C ASP A 275 -7.16 3.36 -7.50
N GLY A 276 -8.29 2.71 -7.33
CA GLY A 276 -9.39 3.21 -6.49
C GLY A 276 -9.07 3.11 -4.99
N SER A 277 -10.09 3.33 -4.15
CA SER A 277 -9.98 3.31 -2.67
C SER A 277 -9.64 1.93 -2.07
N GLY A 278 -9.54 0.89 -2.90
CA GLY A 278 -9.11 -0.43 -2.50
C GLY A 278 -7.62 -0.54 -2.18
N LEU A 279 -6.80 0.42 -2.59
CA LEU A 279 -5.39 0.55 -2.22
C LEU A 279 -5.19 1.84 -1.41
N TYR A 280 -4.44 1.75 -0.31
CA TYR A 280 -4.09 2.93 0.49
C TYR A 280 -2.62 2.93 0.93
N ALA A 281 -2.15 4.10 1.40
CA ALA A 281 -0.77 4.38 1.82
C ALA A 281 0.28 4.00 0.77
N GLY A 282 -0.03 4.23 -0.50
CA GLY A 282 0.84 3.85 -1.61
C GLY A 282 2.15 4.63 -1.62
N LYS A 283 3.28 3.96 -1.39
CA LYS A 283 4.64 4.52 -1.53
C LYS A 283 5.34 4.01 -2.78
N LEU A 284 6.06 4.92 -3.43
CA LEU A 284 6.76 4.67 -4.68
C LEU A 284 8.20 4.17 -4.47
N THR A 285 8.66 3.29 -5.35
CA THR A 285 10.07 2.87 -5.40
C THR A 285 10.51 2.61 -6.84
N ILE A 286 11.81 2.79 -7.10
CA ILE A 286 12.41 2.53 -8.43
C ILE A 286 13.20 1.23 -8.39
N LYS A 287 12.96 0.36 -9.37
CA LYS A 287 13.79 -0.82 -9.66
C LYS A 287 14.23 -0.78 -11.11
N ASP A 288 15.54 -0.74 -11.34
CA ASP A 288 16.14 -0.82 -12.68
C ASP A 288 15.49 0.15 -13.69
N GLY A 289 15.22 1.39 -13.25
CA GLY A 289 14.57 2.41 -14.09
C GLY A 289 13.06 2.20 -14.32
N ARG A 290 12.41 1.27 -13.62
CA ARG A 290 10.94 1.08 -13.60
C ARG A 290 10.36 1.53 -12.27
N LEU A 291 9.15 2.06 -12.30
CA LEU A 291 8.44 2.61 -11.15
C LEU A 291 7.43 1.61 -10.60
N PHE A 292 7.35 1.51 -9.28
CA PHE A 292 6.42 0.64 -8.57
C PHE A 292 5.72 1.41 -7.46
N VAL A 293 4.49 1.02 -7.15
CA VAL A 293 3.78 1.45 -5.94
C VAL A 293 3.44 0.24 -5.09
N PHE A 294 3.70 0.37 -3.78
CA PHE A 294 3.34 -0.60 -2.76
C PHE A 294 2.32 0.06 -1.85
N GLY A 295 1.18 -0.58 -1.65
CA GLY A 295 0.14 -0.14 -0.71
C GLY A 295 -0.51 -1.35 -0.05
N TRP A 296 -1.63 -1.14 0.61
CA TRP A 296 -2.39 -2.23 1.23
C TRP A 296 -3.88 -2.19 0.90
N ILE A 297 -4.46 -3.39 0.78
CA ILE A 297 -5.88 -3.63 0.60
C ILE A 297 -6.50 -3.87 1.97
N PRO A 298 -7.44 -3.03 2.43
CA PRO A 298 -8.02 -3.15 3.76
C PRO A 298 -8.75 -4.48 3.95
N THR A 299 -8.82 -4.96 5.19
CA THR A 299 -9.89 -5.87 5.60
C THR A 299 -11.20 -5.11 5.83
N LYS A 300 -12.30 -5.86 5.98
CA LYS A 300 -13.54 -5.32 6.52
C LYS A 300 -13.88 -5.98 7.86
N ALA A 301 -14.45 -5.21 8.77
CA ALA A 301 -14.80 -5.65 10.11
C ALA A 301 -15.62 -6.95 10.08
N GLY A 302 -15.22 -7.91 10.92
CA GLY A 302 -15.87 -9.23 11.00
C GLY A 302 -15.65 -10.13 9.78
N ASN A 303 -14.73 -9.77 8.87
CA ASN A 303 -14.56 -10.45 7.58
C ASN A 303 -15.87 -10.54 6.78
N SER A 304 -16.67 -9.47 6.85
CA SER A 304 -17.98 -9.37 6.21
C SER A 304 -17.93 -8.36 5.08
N ASP A 305 -18.61 -8.66 3.98
CA ASP A 305 -18.76 -7.71 2.86
C ASP A 305 -19.42 -6.40 3.29
N SER A 306 -20.40 -6.47 4.19
CA SER A 306 -21.08 -5.31 4.79
C SER A 306 -20.31 -4.64 5.93
N GLY A 307 -19.15 -5.17 6.31
CA GLY A 307 -18.32 -4.61 7.37
C GLY A 307 -17.70 -3.29 6.96
N ASN A 308 -17.46 -2.41 7.95
CA ASN A 308 -16.67 -1.20 7.73
C ASN A 308 -15.25 -1.57 7.34
N ILE A 309 -14.60 -0.71 6.56
CA ILE A 309 -13.19 -0.81 6.24
C ILE A 309 -12.35 -0.65 7.51
N ASP A 310 -11.44 -1.59 7.76
CA ASP A 310 -10.44 -1.47 8.82
C ASP A 310 -9.14 -0.84 8.28
N TRP A 311 -8.28 -0.40 9.19
CA TRP A 311 -6.88 -0.12 8.86
C TRP A 311 -6.09 -1.43 8.69
N ALA A 312 -5.08 -1.41 7.82
CA ALA A 312 -4.28 -2.55 7.37
C ALA A 312 -5.05 -3.68 6.66
N GLY A 313 -4.29 -4.60 6.06
CA GLY A 313 -4.83 -5.83 5.49
C GLY A 313 -3.78 -6.66 4.77
N ASN A 314 -3.79 -6.64 3.45
CA ASN A 314 -2.84 -7.37 2.60
C ASN A 314 -2.01 -6.39 1.77
N LEU A 315 -0.73 -6.70 1.57
CA LEU A 315 0.10 -5.94 0.64
C LEU A 315 -0.45 -6.05 -0.79
N VAL A 316 -0.37 -4.97 -1.56
CA VAL A 316 -0.60 -4.97 -3.01
C VAL A 316 0.50 -4.15 -3.70
N VAL A 317 0.91 -4.61 -4.88
CA VAL A 317 1.99 -3.99 -5.65
C VAL A 317 1.57 -3.82 -7.11
N HIS A 318 1.76 -2.63 -7.65
CA HIS A 318 1.61 -2.34 -9.08
C HIS A 318 2.92 -1.83 -9.66
N GLU A 319 3.20 -2.19 -10.91
CA GLU A 319 4.20 -1.50 -11.72
C GLU A 319 3.50 -0.33 -12.42
N LEU A 320 4.14 0.83 -12.41
CA LEU A 320 3.62 2.07 -12.99
C LEU A 320 4.40 2.41 -14.25
N THR A 321 3.69 2.58 -15.35
CA THR A 321 4.27 3.07 -16.62
C THR A 321 3.83 4.51 -16.88
N ALA A 322 4.74 5.34 -17.38
CA ALA A 322 4.44 6.73 -17.71
C ALA A 322 4.20 6.90 -19.20
N GLY A 323 3.14 7.63 -19.57
CA GLY A 323 2.98 8.15 -20.92
C GLY A 323 3.77 9.45 -21.15
N ILE A 324 3.69 9.97 -22.37
CA ILE A 324 4.49 11.13 -22.82
C ILE A 324 4.30 12.41 -21.98
N LYS A 325 3.09 12.61 -21.42
CA LYS A 325 2.76 13.76 -20.57
C LYS A 325 2.98 13.49 -19.08
N GLY A 326 3.54 12.33 -18.73
CA GLY A 326 3.77 11.89 -17.37
C GLY A 326 2.58 11.23 -16.70
N GLN A 327 1.45 10.99 -17.39
CA GLN A 327 0.34 10.24 -16.78
C GLN A 327 0.77 8.80 -16.52
N LEU A 328 0.46 8.31 -15.31
CA LEU A 328 0.78 6.95 -14.90
C LEU A 328 -0.37 5.99 -15.25
N ASN A 329 0.02 4.78 -15.64
CA ASN A 329 -0.85 3.62 -15.79
C ASN A 329 -0.39 2.53 -14.83
N SER A 330 -1.33 1.78 -14.25
CA SER A 330 -1.04 0.68 -13.35
C SER A 330 -1.17 -0.67 -14.05
N ILE A 331 -0.11 -1.47 -14.01
CA ILE A 331 -0.04 -2.80 -14.63
C ILE A 331 0.45 -3.85 -13.63
N ILE A 332 0.25 -5.13 -13.96
CA ILE A 332 0.81 -6.23 -13.17
C ILE A 332 2.34 -6.15 -13.26
N PRO A 333 3.07 -6.16 -12.14
CA PRO A 333 4.54 -6.19 -12.14
C PRO A 333 5.10 -7.31 -13.02
N GLN A 334 6.11 -7.01 -13.85
CA GLN A 334 6.70 -8.03 -14.74
C GLN A 334 7.22 -9.24 -13.95
N GLU A 335 7.75 -9.00 -12.76
CA GLU A 335 8.15 -10.00 -11.77
C GLU A 335 7.03 -11.00 -11.47
N LEU A 336 5.83 -10.49 -11.22
CA LEU A 336 4.65 -11.29 -10.89
C LEU A 336 4.09 -11.99 -12.13
N GLN A 337 4.09 -11.32 -13.29
CA GLN A 337 3.72 -11.94 -14.56
C GLN A 337 4.60 -13.15 -14.88
N LYS A 338 5.91 -13.04 -14.61
CA LYS A 338 6.85 -14.16 -14.76
C LYS A 338 6.53 -15.29 -13.78
N ALA A 339 6.26 -14.98 -12.51
CA ALA A 339 5.87 -15.98 -11.52
C ALA A 339 4.59 -16.73 -11.92
N ILE A 340 3.60 -16.02 -12.46
CA ILE A 340 2.34 -16.59 -12.97
C ILE A 340 2.60 -17.52 -14.16
N LYS A 341 3.45 -17.09 -15.11
CA LYS A 341 3.81 -17.87 -16.30
C LYS A 341 4.54 -19.16 -15.93
N ASP A 342 5.50 -19.08 -15.02
CA ASP A 342 6.37 -20.20 -14.63
C ASP A 342 5.69 -21.18 -13.65
N ASN A 343 4.61 -20.74 -13.00
CA ASN A 343 3.82 -21.59 -12.11
C ASN A 343 3.20 -22.79 -12.86
N ARG A 344 3.13 -23.93 -12.16
CA ARG A 344 2.68 -25.22 -12.71
C ARG A 344 1.17 -25.44 -12.69
N GLY A 345 0.41 -24.54 -12.08
CA GLY A 345 -1.05 -24.68 -12.00
C GLY A 345 -1.72 -24.68 -13.37
N PRO A 346 -2.88 -25.35 -13.50
CA PRO A 346 -3.53 -25.54 -14.78
C PRO A 346 -4.00 -24.21 -15.39
N VAL A 347 -4.08 -24.22 -16.71
CA VAL A 347 -4.79 -23.21 -17.50
C VAL A 347 -6.10 -23.83 -17.96
N GLN A 348 -7.23 -23.19 -17.66
CA GLN A 348 -8.55 -23.69 -18.01
C GLN A 348 -9.40 -22.61 -18.67
N MET A 349 -10.08 -22.96 -19.76
CA MET A 349 -11.14 -22.13 -20.30
C MET A 349 -12.36 -22.19 -19.38
N ILE A 350 -12.87 -21.04 -18.98
CA ILE A 350 -14.07 -20.98 -18.12
C ILE A 350 -15.30 -21.01 -19.03
N GLN A 351 -16.09 -22.07 -18.89
CA GLN A 351 -17.35 -22.22 -19.61
C GLN A 351 -18.52 -21.71 -18.75
N PRO A 352 -19.55 -21.10 -19.37
CA PRO A 352 -20.75 -20.73 -18.65
C PRO A 352 -21.51 -21.97 -18.17
N VAL A 353 -22.09 -21.89 -16.98
CA VAL A 353 -22.99 -22.92 -16.43
C VAL A 353 -24.38 -22.76 -17.05
N LYS A 354 -24.87 -21.53 -17.12
CA LYS A 354 -26.20 -21.18 -17.65
C LYS A 354 -26.31 -19.68 -17.94
N THR A 355 -27.36 -19.30 -18.65
CA THR A 355 -27.73 -17.90 -18.90
C THR A 355 -29.16 -17.66 -18.45
N LEU A 356 -29.40 -16.55 -17.74
CA LEU A 356 -30.69 -16.18 -17.18
C LEU A 356 -31.09 -14.77 -17.60
N LYS A 357 -32.39 -14.50 -17.61
CA LYS A 357 -32.91 -13.13 -17.64
C LYS A 357 -32.94 -12.61 -16.21
N THR A 358 -32.36 -11.44 -15.98
CA THR A 358 -32.31 -10.79 -14.67
C THR A 358 -33.06 -9.47 -14.74
N SER A 359 -34.09 -9.34 -13.91
CA SER A 359 -34.88 -8.12 -13.80
C SER A 359 -34.19 -7.13 -12.86
N THR A 360 -34.06 -5.88 -13.29
CA THR A 360 -33.55 -4.78 -12.47
C THR A 360 -34.45 -3.56 -12.65
N GLN A 361 -34.37 -2.59 -11.75
CA GLN A 361 -35.13 -1.34 -11.80
C GLN A 361 -34.75 -0.44 -13.00
N PHE A 362 -33.57 -0.65 -13.59
CA PHE A 362 -33.06 0.13 -14.72
C PHE A 362 -33.10 -0.64 -16.05
N GLY A 363 -33.68 -1.83 -16.07
CA GLY A 363 -33.88 -2.62 -17.29
C GLY A 363 -33.71 -4.12 -17.09
N LEU A 364 -33.98 -4.87 -18.16
CA LEU A 364 -33.73 -6.31 -18.20
C LEU A 364 -32.28 -6.58 -18.64
N LEU A 365 -31.62 -7.48 -17.91
CA LEU A 365 -30.28 -7.96 -18.23
C LEU A 365 -30.32 -9.42 -18.68
N GLN A 366 -29.36 -9.80 -19.50
CA GLN A 366 -28.99 -11.19 -19.76
C GLN A 366 -27.71 -11.49 -18.96
N SER A 367 -27.85 -12.38 -17.97
CA SER A 367 -26.78 -12.72 -17.03
C SER A 367 -26.25 -14.12 -17.34
N THR A 368 -24.98 -14.20 -17.68
CA THR A 368 -24.27 -15.46 -17.91
C THR A 368 -23.53 -15.85 -16.64
N ILE A 369 -23.87 -17.00 -16.05
CA ILE A 369 -23.33 -17.49 -14.78
C ILE A 369 -22.17 -18.45 -15.07
N TYR A 370 -21.11 -18.31 -14.29
CA TYR A 370 -19.88 -19.09 -14.35
C TYR A 370 -19.64 -19.85 -13.04
N PRO A 371 -18.90 -20.98 -13.09
CA PRO A 371 -18.54 -21.71 -11.89
C PRO A 371 -17.66 -20.87 -10.96
N ALA A 372 -17.53 -21.31 -9.71
CA ALA A 372 -16.67 -20.65 -8.73
C ALA A 372 -15.22 -20.60 -9.22
N LEU A 373 -14.56 -19.47 -8.99
CA LEU A 373 -13.15 -19.29 -9.33
C LEU A 373 -12.28 -20.02 -8.29
N PRO A 374 -11.14 -20.61 -8.70
CA PRO A 374 -10.16 -21.12 -7.75
C PRO A 374 -9.72 -20.03 -6.77
N ARG A 375 -9.33 -20.44 -5.56
CA ARG A 375 -8.98 -19.51 -4.48
C ARG A 375 -7.78 -18.63 -4.81
N ARG A 376 -6.90 -19.03 -5.73
CA ARG A 376 -5.75 -18.22 -6.14
C ARG A 376 -5.44 -18.42 -7.62
N GLY A 377 -5.33 -17.33 -8.36
CA GLY A 377 -4.97 -17.39 -9.76
C GLY A 377 -5.24 -16.09 -10.52
N GLU A 378 -4.99 -16.16 -11.82
CA GLU A 378 -5.27 -15.07 -12.74
C GLU A 378 -6.44 -15.43 -13.65
N LEU A 379 -7.49 -14.62 -13.64
CA LEU A 379 -8.50 -14.60 -14.68
C LEU A 379 -8.04 -13.68 -15.81
N SER A 380 -7.79 -14.23 -17.00
CA SER A 380 -7.58 -13.49 -18.24
C SER A 380 -8.87 -13.48 -19.05
N ALA A 381 -9.30 -12.30 -19.49
CA ALA A 381 -10.55 -12.12 -20.22
C ALA A 381 -10.42 -11.09 -21.35
N THR A 382 -10.93 -11.42 -22.52
CA THR A 382 -11.24 -10.44 -23.58
C THR A 382 -12.75 -10.41 -23.74
N VAL A 383 -13.34 -9.23 -23.57
CA VAL A 383 -14.80 -9.08 -23.54
C VAL A 383 -15.23 -7.90 -24.42
N ASP A 384 -16.19 -8.15 -25.32
CA ASP A 384 -16.87 -7.08 -26.04
C ASP A 384 -17.88 -6.40 -25.09
N ILE A 385 -17.79 -5.07 -24.98
CA ILE A 385 -18.63 -4.27 -24.08
C ILE A 385 -19.59 -3.40 -24.91
N PRO A 386 -20.91 -3.55 -24.72
CA PRO A 386 -21.89 -2.69 -25.38
C PRO A 386 -21.81 -1.25 -24.89
N SER A 387 -22.46 -0.31 -25.58
CA SER A 387 -22.42 1.12 -25.23
C SER A 387 -22.90 1.43 -23.80
N SER A 388 -23.82 0.62 -23.30
CA SER A 388 -24.40 0.63 -21.95
C SER A 388 -23.46 0.11 -20.86
N GLY A 389 -22.41 -0.64 -21.22
CA GLY A 389 -21.48 -1.24 -20.28
C GLY A 389 -21.79 -2.69 -19.93
N MET A 390 -21.17 -3.16 -18.84
CA MET A 390 -21.23 -4.55 -18.37
C MET A 390 -21.19 -4.58 -16.84
N VAL A 391 -21.79 -5.60 -16.21
CA VAL A 391 -21.62 -5.85 -14.78
C VAL A 391 -21.01 -7.23 -14.55
N MET A 392 -19.95 -7.31 -13.76
CA MET A 392 -19.46 -8.57 -13.19
C MET A 392 -19.96 -8.67 -11.74
N SER A 393 -20.70 -9.72 -11.43
CA SER A 393 -21.26 -9.95 -10.09
C SER A 393 -20.60 -11.17 -9.44
N PHE A 394 -20.18 -11.05 -8.19
CA PHE A 394 -19.47 -12.09 -7.45
C PHE A 394 -20.26 -12.55 -6.21
N GLY A 395 -19.96 -13.76 -5.73
CA GLY A 395 -20.56 -14.30 -4.50
C GLY A 395 -22.00 -14.77 -4.65
N LEU A 396 -22.37 -15.29 -5.83
CA LEU A 396 -23.71 -15.83 -6.08
C LEU A 396 -23.88 -17.18 -5.37
N LYS A 397 -24.74 -17.19 -4.35
CA LYS A 397 -25.11 -18.40 -3.58
C LYS A 397 -26.21 -19.22 -4.23
N ASP A 398 -26.97 -18.59 -5.13
CA ASP A 398 -28.04 -19.20 -5.90
C ASP A 398 -28.13 -18.52 -7.28
N ASP A 399 -29.13 -18.90 -8.07
CA ASP A 399 -29.34 -18.36 -9.43
C ASP A 399 -29.96 -16.94 -9.44
N ARG A 400 -30.18 -16.29 -8.30
CA ARG A 400 -30.77 -14.95 -8.22
C ARG A 400 -29.71 -13.86 -8.38
N VAL A 401 -29.25 -13.68 -9.62
CA VAL A 401 -28.28 -12.63 -9.98
C VAL A 401 -28.79 -11.22 -9.63
N SER A 402 -30.12 -11.01 -9.59
CA SER A 402 -30.74 -9.76 -9.13
C SER A 402 -30.34 -9.35 -7.71
N ASP A 403 -30.06 -10.35 -6.86
CA ASP A 403 -29.78 -10.17 -5.43
C ASP A 403 -28.27 -10.12 -5.16
N ALA A 404 -27.44 -10.23 -6.22
CA ALA A 404 -25.99 -10.16 -6.10
C ALA A 404 -25.56 -8.83 -5.50
N MET A 405 -24.77 -8.89 -4.42
CA MET A 405 -24.33 -7.69 -3.70
C MET A 405 -23.03 -7.11 -4.26
N LEU A 406 -22.09 -7.98 -4.66
CA LEU A 406 -20.73 -7.60 -5.02
C LEU A 406 -20.64 -7.37 -6.53
N ASN A 407 -20.77 -6.13 -6.97
CA ASN A 407 -20.94 -5.78 -8.37
C ASN A 407 -19.82 -4.84 -8.85
N VAL A 408 -19.03 -5.29 -9.83
CA VAL A 408 -18.07 -4.47 -10.57
C VAL A 408 -18.72 -4.02 -11.87
N VAL A 409 -19.04 -2.73 -11.97
CA VAL A 409 -19.78 -2.13 -13.08
C VAL A 409 -18.81 -1.42 -14.02
N PHE A 410 -18.67 -1.93 -15.24
CA PHE A 410 -17.91 -1.34 -16.33
C PHE A 410 -18.81 -0.37 -17.09
N ASN A 411 -18.75 0.92 -16.75
CA ASN A 411 -19.61 1.94 -17.34
C ASN A 411 -18.89 2.63 -18.51
N ARG A 412 -19.18 2.19 -19.74
CA ARG A 412 -18.51 2.68 -20.95
C ARG A 412 -18.79 4.15 -21.23
N SER A 413 -20.04 4.61 -21.08
CA SER A 413 -20.41 6.00 -21.37
C SER A 413 -19.77 7.02 -20.42
N LYS A 414 -19.48 6.62 -19.18
CA LYS A 414 -18.77 7.46 -18.20
C LYS A 414 -17.25 7.28 -18.19
N GLY A 415 -16.72 6.27 -18.87
CA GLY A 415 -15.29 5.94 -18.82
C GLY A 415 -14.82 5.58 -17.41
N LYS A 416 -15.63 4.82 -16.67
CA LYS A 416 -15.40 4.49 -15.26
C LYS A 416 -15.74 3.04 -14.96
N VAL A 417 -14.98 2.45 -14.05
CA VAL A 417 -15.34 1.19 -13.40
C VAL A 417 -15.68 1.48 -11.94
N TYR A 418 -16.80 0.93 -11.49
CA TYR A 418 -17.32 1.12 -10.14
C TYR A 418 -17.38 -0.21 -9.40
N PHE A 419 -17.21 -0.17 -8.08
CA PHE A 419 -17.54 -1.28 -7.20
C PHE A 419 -18.70 -0.89 -6.30
N PHE A 420 -19.73 -1.73 -6.29
CA PHE A 420 -20.89 -1.61 -5.42
C PHE A 420 -21.01 -2.83 -4.55
N ASN A 421 -21.48 -2.59 -3.33
CA ASN A 421 -21.90 -3.59 -2.37
C ASN A 421 -23.39 -3.39 -2.08
N SER A 422 -24.21 -3.69 -3.06
CA SER A 422 -25.65 -3.42 -3.07
C SER A 422 -26.32 -4.36 -4.07
N PRO A 423 -27.61 -4.72 -3.88
CA PRO A 423 -28.30 -5.63 -4.79
C PRO A 423 -28.27 -5.12 -6.23
N LEU A 424 -27.91 -5.98 -7.18
CA LEU A 424 -27.85 -5.64 -8.60
C LEU A 424 -29.18 -5.05 -9.09
N ALA A 425 -30.31 -5.58 -8.63
CA ALA A 425 -31.64 -5.15 -9.03
C ALA A 425 -31.93 -3.66 -8.76
N SER A 426 -31.30 -3.07 -7.76
CA SER A 426 -31.53 -1.68 -7.34
C SER A 426 -30.23 -0.87 -7.24
N ILE A 427 -29.15 -1.30 -7.91
CA ILE A 427 -27.82 -0.70 -7.80
C ILE A 427 -27.80 0.79 -8.20
N ASN A 428 -28.73 1.23 -9.04
CA ASN A 428 -28.89 2.62 -9.48
C ASN A 428 -29.38 3.57 -8.38
N GLN A 429 -29.80 3.03 -7.22
CA GLN A 429 -30.18 3.80 -6.04
C GLN A 429 -29.06 3.88 -4.99
N SER A 430 -27.93 3.19 -5.22
CA SER A 430 -26.80 3.12 -4.30
C SER A 430 -25.64 3.99 -4.75
N ASN A 431 -24.79 4.37 -3.81
CA ASN A 431 -23.47 4.93 -4.12
C ASN A 431 -22.44 3.80 -4.27
N ALA A 432 -21.50 3.97 -5.19
CA ALA A 432 -20.37 3.06 -5.30
C ALA A 432 -19.46 3.19 -4.06
N GLU A 433 -18.93 2.07 -3.56
CA GLU A 433 -17.91 2.08 -2.50
C GLU A 433 -16.55 2.55 -3.03
N SER A 434 -16.29 2.29 -4.32
CA SER A 434 -15.03 2.64 -4.98
C SER A 434 -15.21 2.81 -6.48
N TRP A 435 -14.30 3.54 -7.13
CA TRP A 435 -14.25 3.66 -8.58
C TRP A 435 -12.84 3.98 -9.07
N VAL A 436 -12.62 3.73 -10.37
CA VAL A 436 -11.43 4.20 -11.10
C VAL A 436 -11.85 4.73 -12.47
N ASP A 437 -11.15 5.77 -12.92
CA ASP A 437 -11.35 6.36 -14.24
C ASP A 437 -10.52 5.58 -15.25
N VAL A 438 -11.21 4.98 -16.22
CA VAL A 438 -10.57 4.15 -17.25
C VAL A 438 -11.38 4.26 -18.54
N PRO A 439 -10.79 4.80 -19.63
CA PRO A 439 -11.46 4.82 -20.92
C PRO A 439 -11.75 3.40 -21.40
N LEU A 440 -13.04 3.07 -21.54
CA LEU A 440 -13.50 1.77 -22.01
C LEU A 440 -13.85 1.86 -23.51
N GLY A 441 -13.24 0.98 -24.30
CA GLY A 441 -13.58 0.81 -25.72
C GLY A 441 -14.76 -0.14 -25.92
N GLU A 442 -14.96 -0.56 -27.17
CA GLU A 442 -15.92 -1.63 -27.53
C GLU A 442 -15.44 -3.02 -27.11
N LYS A 443 -14.16 -3.14 -26.82
CA LYS A 443 -13.51 -4.35 -26.33
C LYS A 443 -12.60 -3.98 -25.17
N ILE A 444 -12.58 -4.82 -24.14
CA ILE A 444 -11.62 -4.73 -23.05
C ILE A 444 -10.76 -5.98 -22.98
N ASN A 445 -9.52 -5.78 -22.56
CA ASN A 445 -8.65 -6.84 -22.07
C ASN A 445 -8.55 -6.68 -20.55
N LEU A 446 -8.86 -7.75 -19.84
CA LEU A 446 -8.92 -7.78 -18.40
C LEU A 446 -8.00 -8.89 -17.90
N ARG A 447 -7.18 -8.57 -16.91
CA ARG A 447 -6.45 -9.55 -16.10
C ARG A 447 -6.81 -9.31 -14.64
N VAL A 448 -7.37 -10.30 -13.96
CA VAL A 448 -7.78 -10.19 -12.56
C VAL A 448 -6.95 -11.13 -11.72
N LEU A 449 -6.15 -10.58 -10.81
CA LEU A 449 -5.44 -11.37 -9.81
C LEU A 449 -6.39 -11.65 -8.66
N ILE A 450 -6.65 -12.93 -8.40
CA ILE A 450 -7.56 -13.41 -7.37
C ILE A 450 -6.76 -14.15 -6.30
N GLN A 451 -7.05 -13.84 -5.03
CA GLN A 451 -6.55 -14.57 -3.87
C GLN A 451 -7.54 -14.47 -2.71
N ASN A 452 -8.20 -15.58 -2.39
CA ASN A 452 -9.26 -15.67 -1.38
C ASN A 452 -10.29 -14.54 -1.61
N SER A 453 -10.44 -13.63 -0.65
CA SER A 453 -11.40 -12.53 -0.73
C SER A 453 -10.90 -11.29 -1.49
N ILE A 454 -9.76 -11.35 -2.18
CA ILE A 454 -9.21 -10.21 -2.93
C ILE A 454 -9.33 -10.47 -4.43
N ALA A 455 -9.79 -9.46 -5.16
CA ALA A 455 -9.65 -9.37 -6.60
C ALA A 455 -9.07 -8.00 -6.98
N VAL A 456 -7.99 -8.00 -7.76
CA VAL A 456 -7.39 -6.79 -8.33
C VAL A 456 -7.51 -6.86 -9.85
N PHE A 457 -8.31 -5.96 -10.41
CA PHE A 457 -8.62 -5.90 -11.84
C PHE A 457 -7.61 -4.99 -12.54
N TYR A 458 -6.88 -5.52 -13.53
CA TYR A 458 -6.04 -4.76 -14.44
C TYR A 458 -6.73 -4.63 -15.78
N ILE A 459 -7.09 -3.40 -16.13
CA ILE A 459 -8.00 -3.08 -17.23
C ILE A 459 -7.22 -2.39 -18.34
N ASN A 460 -7.15 -3.03 -19.51
CA ASN A 460 -6.48 -2.55 -20.72
C ASN A 460 -5.00 -2.15 -20.51
N ASP A 461 -4.32 -2.75 -19.53
CA ASP A 461 -2.97 -2.36 -19.08
C ASP A 461 -2.85 -0.85 -18.75
N LYS A 462 -3.95 -0.24 -18.31
CA LYS A 462 -4.05 1.20 -18.01
C LYS A 462 -4.37 1.49 -16.55
N ALA A 463 -5.27 0.71 -15.96
CA ALA A 463 -5.76 0.95 -14.61
C ALA A 463 -5.74 -0.34 -13.79
N ALA A 464 -5.43 -0.20 -12.51
CA ALA A 464 -5.68 -1.20 -11.49
C ALA A 464 -6.96 -0.82 -10.71
N PHE A 465 -7.69 -1.82 -10.24
CA PHE A 465 -8.86 -1.64 -9.40
C PHE A 465 -8.93 -2.75 -8.35
N SER A 466 -8.49 -2.43 -7.13
CA SER A 466 -8.42 -3.36 -6.01
C SER A 466 -9.76 -3.46 -5.27
N THR A 467 -10.17 -4.68 -4.91
CA THR A 467 -11.43 -4.94 -4.20
C THR A 467 -11.27 -6.02 -3.12
N ARG A 468 -12.13 -5.94 -2.08
CA ARG A 468 -12.26 -6.92 -1.01
C ARG A 468 -13.69 -7.47 -0.98
N MET A 469 -13.82 -8.77 -1.25
CA MET A 469 -15.06 -9.50 -1.46
C MET A 469 -15.02 -10.85 -0.73
N TYR A 470 -15.51 -10.90 0.51
CA TYR A 470 -15.51 -12.08 1.38
C TYR A 470 -16.43 -13.20 0.91
N SER A 471 -17.54 -12.88 0.24
CA SER A 471 -18.43 -13.89 -0.34
C SER A 471 -17.98 -14.40 -1.72
N MET A 472 -16.92 -13.86 -2.32
CA MET A 472 -16.44 -14.30 -3.65
C MET A 472 -15.95 -15.75 -3.68
N PRO A 473 -15.12 -16.24 -2.74
CA PRO A 473 -14.64 -17.62 -2.76
C PRO A 473 -15.79 -18.63 -2.77
N GLU A 474 -15.59 -19.74 -3.47
CA GLU A 474 -16.48 -20.92 -3.48
C GLU A 474 -17.90 -20.70 -4.00
N ASN A 475 -18.20 -19.49 -4.48
CA ASN A 475 -19.51 -19.11 -5.00
C ASN A 475 -19.43 -18.84 -6.50
N HIS A 476 -20.55 -19.00 -7.20
CA HIS A 476 -20.66 -18.63 -8.60
C HIS A 476 -20.50 -17.12 -8.80
N TRP A 477 -20.23 -16.73 -10.03
CA TRP A 477 -20.16 -15.33 -10.44
C TRP A 477 -20.82 -15.18 -11.81
N SER A 478 -21.10 -13.95 -12.25
CA SER A 478 -21.77 -13.71 -13.53
C SER A 478 -21.22 -12.51 -14.28
N ILE A 479 -21.44 -12.53 -15.60
CA ILE A 479 -21.33 -11.37 -16.48
C ILE A 479 -22.73 -11.03 -16.98
N SER A 480 -23.16 -9.79 -16.75
CA SER A 480 -24.50 -9.30 -17.09
C SER A 480 -24.41 -8.14 -18.08
N LEU A 481 -25.14 -8.26 -19.18
CA LEU A 481 -25.31 -7.25 -20.24
C LEU A 481 -26.79 -6.90 -20.39
N PRO A 482 -27.18 -5.79 -21.06
CA PRO A 482 -28.57 -5.58 -21.43
C PRO A 482 -29.14 -6.77 -22.21
N GLN A 483 -30.42 -7.06 -22.03
CA GLN A 483 -31.05 -8.31 -22.52
C GLN A 483 -30.88 -8.60 -24.02
N HIS A 484 -30.73 -7.57 -24.86
CA HIS A 484 -30.61 -7.73 -26.31
C HIS A 484 -29.15 -7.78 -26.81
N ASP A 485 -28.18 -7.59 -25.92
CA ASP A 485 -26.76 -7.68 -26.24
C ASP A 485 -26.28 -9.13 -26.04
N SER A 486 -25.47 -9.60 -26.99
CA SER A 486 -24.86 -10.93 -26.91
C SER A 486 -23.49 -10.85 -26.26
N LEU A 487 -23.23 -11.73 -25.29
CA LEU A 487 -21.92 -11.80 -24.65
C LEU A 487 -20.92 -12.49 -25.59
N HIS A 488 -19.96 -11.70 -26.06
CA HIS A 488 -18.78 -12.19 -26.76
C HIS A 488 -17.57 -12.05 -25.84
N ALA A 489 -17.22 -13.15 -25.17
CA ALA A 489 -16.13 -13.19 -24.20
C ALA A 489 -15.27 -14.45 -24.37
N THR A 490 -13.96 -14.29 -24.24
CA THR A 490 -13.01 -15.39 -24.04
C THR A 490 -12.48 -15.30 -22.63
N LEU A 491 -12.71 -16.33 -21.81
CA LEU A 491 -12.34 -16.36 -20.40
C LEU A 491 -11.43 -17.54 -20.12
N GLN A 492 -10.29 -17.28 -19.48
CA GLN A 492 -9.31 -18.28 -19.10
C GLN A 492 -8.86 -18.03 -17.67
N PHE A 493 -8.72 -19.09 -16.88
CA PHE A 493 -8.12 -19.03 -15.56
C PHE A 493 -6.78 -19.76 -15.54
N LYS A 494 -5.74 -19.09 -15.02
CA LYS A 494 -4.46 -19.70 -14.65
C LYS A 494 -4.43 -19.85 -13.12
N GLU A 495 -4.59 -21.06 -12.63
CA GLU A 495 -4.53 -21.33 -11.19
C GLU A 495 -3.09 -21.23 -10.68
N MET A 496 -2.90 -20.68 -9.48
CA MET A 496 -1.61 -20.66 -8.78
C MET A 496 -1.60 -21.74 -7.71
N ILE A 497 -0.65 -22.68 -7.81
CA ILE A 497 -0.52 -23.83 -6.88
C ILE A 497 0.76 -23.78 -6.06
#